data_AF-T0ZQW1-F1
#
_entry.id   AF-T0ZQW1-F1
#
_cell.length_a   1.000
_cell.length_b   1.000
_cell.length_c   1.000
_cell.angle_alpha   90.00
_cell.angle_beta   90.00
_cell.angle_gamma   90.00
#
_symmetry.space_group_name_H-M   'P 1'
#
loop_
_entity.id
_entity.type
_entity.pdbx_description
1 polymer ?
#
loop_
_entity_poly.entity_id
_entity_poly.type
_entity_poly.pdbx_seq_one_letter_code
_entity_poly.pdbx_strand_id
1 'polypeptide(L)'
;RAGRILRASDLRAEGAMAAILRKAIRPNLLTTPEGAPVLVHGGPFGNLSYGTTTLRSIHLAERLADVVLVEAGFGTDLGGEKFVDLVAPQGDFAPAAAVVVASVPGIRAHSAGGPDSLAPGLENLEKHLENVRSFGLEPVVALNQFPDDSEADLKAVADFCADRRVAAARSLGFAGGG
;
A
#
# COMPACT_ATOMS: atom_id res chain seq x y z
N ARG A 1 -24.84 27.36 25.20
CA ARG A 1 -24.87 25.89 24.96
C ARG A 1 -23.59 25.30 25.55
N ALA A 2 -23.67 24.35 26.48
CA ALA A 2 -22.54 23.90 27.31
C ALA A 2 -21.49 23.00 26.60
N GLY A 3 -21.51 22.90 25.26
CA GLY A 3 -20.48 22.18 24.49
C GLY A 3 -20.32 20.68 24.81
N ARG A 4 -21.33 20.01 25.38
CA ARG A 4 -21.23 18.59 25.77
C ARG A 4 -21.13 17.68 24.54
N ILE A 5 -20.13 16.79 24.54
CA ILE A 5 -19.98 15.72 23.55
C ILE A 5 -21.14 14.71 23.71
N LEU A 6 -21.73 14.30 22.59
CA LEU A 6 -22.73 13.24 22.52
C LEU A 6 -22.16 12.04 21.74
N ARG A 7 -22.37 10.84 22.27
CA ARG A 7 -21.94 9.57 21.67
C ARG A 7 -23.15 8.81 21.11
N ALA A 8 -22.89 7.83 20.24
CA ALA A 8 -23.94 6.95 19.72
C ALA A 8 -24.67 6.16 20.83
N SER A 9 -23.97 5.84 21.92
CA SER A 9 -24.52 5.18 23.11
C SER A 9 -25.57 6.04 23.82
N ASP A 10 -25.40 7.37 23.83
CA ASP A 10 -26.38 8.30 24.41
C ASP A 10 -27.73 8.24 23.66
N LEU A 11 -27.69 7.82 22.40
CA LEU A 11 -28.86 7.63 21.53
C LEU A 11 -29.34 6.17 21.48
N ARG A 12 -28.67 5.25 22.19
CA ARG A 12 -28.93 3.79 22.15
C ARG A 12 -28.91 3.21 20.73
N ALA A 13 -28.08 3.77 19.84
CA ALA A 13 -28.05 3.40 18.42
C ALA A 13 -27.14 2.19 18.09
N GLU A 14 -26.28 1.77 19.02
CA GLU A 14 -25.21 0.78 18.80
C GLU A 14 -25.73 -0.56 18.30
N GLY A 15 -26.79 -1.09 18.92
CA GLY A 15 -27.38 -2.37 18.53
C GLY A 15 -27.96 -2.36 17.12
N ALA A 16 -28.63 -1.27 16.73
CA ALA A 16 -29.18 -1.11 15.39
C ALA A 16 -28.07 -0.98 14.34
N MET A 17 -27.02 -0.21 14.62
CA MET A 17 -25.84 -0.09 13.75
C MET A 17 -25.11 -1.43 13.58
N ALA A 18 -24.95 -2.20 14.66
CA ALA A 18 -24.37 -3.54 14.59
C ALA A 18 -25.24 -4.50 13.77
N ALA A 19 -26.56 -4.44 13.92
CA ALA A 19 -27.50 -5.29 13.20
C ALA A 19 -27.41 -5.10 11.67
N ILE A 20 -27.31 -3.86 11.19
CA ILE A 20 -27.17 -3.58 9.75
C ILE A 20 -25.80 -4.01 9.21
N LEU A 21 -24.74 -3.98 10.04
CA LEU A 21 -23.39 -4.39 9.65
C LEU A 21 -23.14 -5.90 9.78
N ARG A 22 -24.09 -6.68 10.34
CA ARG A 22 -23.93 -8.11 10.67
C ARG A 22 -23.41 -8.97 9.52
N LYS A 23 -23.87 -8.72 8.29
CA LYS A 23 -23.37 -9.42 7.10
C LYS A 23 -22.16 -8.73 6.49
N ALA A 24 -22.19 -7.39 6.47
CA ALA A 24 -21.14 -6.56 5.86
C ALA A 24 -19.77 -6.76 6.49
N ILE A 25 -19.71 -7.16 7.76
CA ILE A 25 -18.45 -7.41 8.48
C ILE A 25 -17.69 -8.67 8.00
N ARG A 26 -18.27 -9.48 7.11
CA ARG A 26 -17.64 -10.69 6.56
C ARG A 26 -16.84 -10.34 5.30
N PRO A 27 -15.54 -10.71 5.21
CA PRO A 27 -14.75 -10.50 4.00
C PRO A 27 -15.36 -11.18 2.77
N ASN A 28 -15.25 -10.54 1.60
CA ASN A 28 -15.68 -11.12 0.33
C ASN A 28 -14.50 -11.86 -0.31
N LEU A 29 -14.71 -13.13 -0.67
CA LEU A 29 -13.71 -13.93 -1.39
C LEU A 29 -13.93 -13.78 -2.90
N LEU A 30 -12.85 -13.44 -3.60
CA LEU A 30 -12.75 -13.37 -5.05
C LEU A 30 -11.49 -14.11 -5.49
N THR A 31 -11.22 -14.10 -6.80
CA THR A 31 -10.03 -14.69 -7.40
C THR A 31 -9.43 -13.74 -8.42
N THR A 32 -8.09 -13.77 -8.56
CA THR A 32 -7.40 -13.16 -9.70
C THR A 32 -7.73 -13.93 -10.99
N PRO A 33 -7.41 -13.38 -12.19
CA PRO A 33 -7.53 -14.12 -13.44
C PRO A 33 -6.76 -15.46 -13.48
N GLU A 34 -5.70 -15.57 -12.68
CA GLU A 34 -4.87 -16.78 -12.56
C GLU A 34 -5.29 -17.69 -11.40
N GLY A 35 -6.40 -17.39 -10.73
CA GLY A 35 -6.99 -18.24 -9.70
C GLY A 35 -6.42 -18.03 -8.30
N ALA A 36 -5.54 -17.06 -8.07
CA ALA A 36 -5.08 -16.73 -6.72
C ALA A 36 -6.24 -16.13 -5.90
N PRO A 37 -6.43 -16.53 -4.62
CA PRO A 37 -7.52 -16.03 -3.79
C PRO A 37 -7.30 -14.57 -3.39
N VAL A 38 -8.37 -13.77 -3.39
CA VAL A 38 -8.36 -12.35 -3.01
C VAL A 38 -9.47 -12.06 -2.01
N LEU A 39 -9.14 -11.40 -0.89
CA LEU A 39 -10.13 -10.89 0.06
C LEU A 39 -10.35 -9.39 -0.12
N VAL A 40 -11.56 -9.00 -0.53
CA VAL A 40 -11.94 -7.58 -0.69
C VAL A 40 -12.93 -7.18 0.40
N HIS A 41 -12.53 -6.28 1.29
CA HIS A 41 -13.34 -5.91 2.45
C HIS A 41 -12.87 -4.60 3.10
N GLY A 42 -13.81 -3.72 3.44
CA GLY A 42 -13.49 -2.37 3.89
C GLY A 42 -13.17 -1.44 2.72
N GLY A 43 -12.55 -0.31 3.04
CA GLY A 43 -12.24 0.76 2.09
C GLY A 43 -12.33 2.15 2.74
N PRO A 44 -11.67 2.38 3.90
CA PRO A 44 -11.62 3.71 4.49
C PRO A 44 -10.72 4.64 3.66
N PHE A 45 -10.94 5.95 3.76
CA PHE A 45 -10.08 6.93 3.12
C PHE A 45 -8.63 6.87 3.63
N GLY A 46 -7.64 7.03 2.75
CA GLY A 46 -6.23 7.09 3.14
C GLY A 46 -5.77 8.44 3.71
N ASN A 47 -6.55 9.51 3.53
CA ASN A 47 -6.22 10.82 4.09
C ASN A 47 -6.82 11.02 5.50
N LEU A 48 -8.13 10.84 5.65
CA LEU A 48 -8.89 11.04 6.89
C LEU A 48 -8.93 9.81 7.81
N SER A 49 -8.53 8.64 7.30
CA SER A 49 -8.48 7.37 8.04
C SER A 49 -7.22 6.58 7.62
N TYR A 50 -7.23 5.26 7.79
CA TYR A 50 -6.06 4.39 7.67
C TYR A 50 -5.78 3.89 6.25
N GLY A 51 -6.72 4.02 5.31
CA GLY A 51 -6.48 3.71 3.90
C GLY A 51 -6.18 2.27 3.54
N THR A 52 -6.65 1.27 4.31
CA THR A 52 -6.37 -0.15 4.03
C THR A 52 -7.57 -1.06 4.32
N THR A 53 -7.45 -2.33 3.95
CA THR A 53 -8.43 -3.39 4.21
C THR A 53 -8.64 -3.62 5.71
N THR A 54 -9.69 -4.34 6.08
CA THR A 54 -9.96 -4.62 7.50
C THR A 54 -8.96 -5.61 8.09
N LEU A 55 -8.66 -5.46 9.39
CA LEU A 55 -7.90 -6.44 10.18
C LEU A 55 -8.46 -7.86 10.07
N ARG A 56 -9.79 -8.01 10.00
CA ARG A 56 -10.43 -9.32 9.81
C ARG A 56 -10.00 -10.04 8.54
N SER A 57 -9.78 -9.31 7.44
CA SER A 57 -9.33 -9.91 6.18
C SER A 57 -7.88 -10.35 6.27
N ILE A 58 -7.03 -9.50 6.87
CA ILE A 58 -5.61 -9.80 7.05
C ILE A 58 -5.45 -11.07 7.90
N HIS A 59 -6.09 -11.12 9.07
CA HIS A 59 -6.03 -12.28 9.95
C HIS A 59 -6.61 -13.54 9.31
N LEU A 60 -7.68 -13.41 8.53
CA LEU A 60 -8.22 -14.55 7.80
C LEU A 60 -7.22 -15.05 6.75
N ALA A 61 -6.58 -14.16 6.01
CA ALA A 61 -5.57 -14.53 5.02
C ALA A 61 -4.33 -15.17 5.65
N GLU A 62 -3.83 -14.64 6.77
CA GLU A 62 -2.67 -15.19 7.51
C GLU A 62 -2.90 -16.62 8.02
N ARG A 63 -4.17 -17.02 8.23
CA ARG A 63 -4.51 -18.39 8.62
C ARG A 63 -4.63 -19.34 7.43
N LEU A 64 -4.72 -18.83 6.21
CA LEU A 64 -5.06 -19.59 5.01
C LEU A 64 -3.94 -19.63 3.96
N ALA A 65 -2.95 -18.75 4.06
CA ALA A 65 -1.88 -18.61 3.07
C ALA A 65 -0.51 -18.41 3.73
N ASP A 66 0.54 -18.86 3.06
CA ASP A 66 1.93 -18.68 3.51
C ASP A 66 2.43 -17.25 3.30
N VAL A 67 1.89 -16.55 2.28
CA VAL A 67 2.22 -15.17 1.94
C VAL A 67 0.93 -14.39 1.76
N VAL A 68 0.82 -13.27 2.48
CA VAL A 68 -0.32 -12.35 2.41
C VAL A 68 0.16 -11.01 1.88
N LEU A 69 -0.34 -10.62 0.70
CA LEU A 69 -0.11 -9.29 0.13
C LEU A 69 -1.24 -8.35 0.56
N VAL A 70 -0.86 -7.23 1.17
CA VAL A 70 -1.79 -6.17 1.60
C VAL A 70 -1.26 -4.84 1.09
N GLU A 71 -2.16 -3.99 0.61
CA GLU A 71 -1.85 -2.62 0.22
C GLU A 71 -2.35 -1.59 1.24
N ALA A 72 -1.72 -0.42 1.21
CA ALA A 72 -2.20 0.78 1.87
C ALA A 72 -2.27 1.91 0.83
N GLY A 73 -3.34 2.69 0.87
CA GLY A 73 -3.57 3.75 -0.12
C GLY A 73 -2.63 4.94 0.05
N PHE A 74 -2.32 5.62 -1.07
CA PHE A 74 -1.28 6.66 -1.19
C PHE A 74 0.15 6.11 -1.06
N GLY A 75 1.14 7.00 -0.87
CA GLY A 75 2.55 6.63 -0.73
C GLY A 75 2.93 6.18 0.68
N THR A 76 4.23 5.94 0.88
CA THR A 76 4.76 5.50 2.19
C THR A 76 4.66 6.60 3.26
N ASP A 77 4.52 7.85 2.84
CA ASP A 77 4.33 9.06 3.65
C ASP A 77 2.91 9.20 4.24
N LEU A 78 1.95 8.39 3.77
CA LEU A 78 0.57 8.39 4.28
C LEU A 78 0.07 6.97 4.57
N GLY A 79 -0.08 6.15 3.52
CA GLY A 79 -0.59 4.79 3.68
C GLY A 79 0.39 3.89 4.39
N GLY A 80 1.65 3.93 3.97
CA GLY A 80 2.71 3.10 4.56
C GLY A 80 2.92 3.39 6.05
N GLU A 81 3.08 4.67 6.41
CA GLU A 81 3.20 5.11 7.81
C GLU A 81 2.01 4.64 8.65
N LYS A 82 0.77 4.96 8.25
CA LYS A 82 -0.41 4.53 9.00
C LYS A 82 -0.53 3.01 9.10
N PHE A 83 -0.12 2.28 8.08
CA PHE A 83 -0.16 0.82 8.10
C PHE A 83 0.79 0.27 9.17
N VAL A 84 2.03 0.75 9.20
CA VAL A 84 3.05 0.28 10.16
C VAL A 84 2.80 0.81 11.57
N ASP A 85 2.44 2.08 11.72
CA ASP A 85 2.38 2.74 13.03
C ASP A 85 1.03 2.54 13.73
N LEU A 86 -0.05 2.27 12.99
CA LEU A 86 -1.40 2.14 13.55
C LEU A 86 -2.02 0.77 13.28
N VAL A 87 -2.06 0.34 12.02
CA VAL A 87 -2.83 -0.86 11.63
C VAL A 87 -2.16 -2.13 12.11
N ALA A 88 -0.86 -2.30 11.86
CA ALA A 88 -0.11 -3.49 12.27
C ALA A 88 -0.08 -3.67 13.81
N PRO A 89 0.18 -2.63 14.63
CA PRO A 89 0.08 -2.73 16.09
C PRO A 89 -1.32 -3.05 16.59
N GLN A 90 -2.36 -2.42 16.00
CA GLN A 90 -3.75 -2.73 16.37
C GLN A 90 -4.16 -4.15 15.94
N GLY A 91 -3.54 -4.65 14.87
CA GLY A 91 -3.74 -5.98 14.33
C GLY A 91 -2.88 -7.07 14.97
N ASP A 92 -1.96 -6.74 15.87
CA ASP A 92 -1.04 -7.71 16.48
C ASP A 92 -0.27 -8.56 15.45
N PHE A 93 0.16 -7.92 14.36
CA PHE A 93 1.01 -8.53 13.33
C PHE A 93 2.16 -7.59 12.94
N ALA A 94 3.20 -8.15 12.31
CA ALA A 94 4.34 -7.38 11.82
C ALA A 94 4.55 -7.65 10.31
N PRO A 95 4.65 -6.60 9.47
CA PRO A 95 4.98 -6.78 8.06
C PRO A 95 6.35 -7.44 7.90
N ALA A 96 6.46 -8.46 7.04
CA ALA A 96 7.73 -9.14 6.79
C ALA A 96 8.58 -8.44 5.71
N ALA A 97 7.96 -7.67 4.83
CA ALA A 97 8.61 -6.92 3.75
C ALA A 97 7.73 -5.75 3.31
N ALA A 98 8.34 -4.79 2.60
CA ALA A 98 7.62 -3.67 1.98
C ALA A 98 8.00 -3.54 0.51
N VAL A 99 7.00 -3.57 -0.37
CA VAL A 99 7.18 -3.37 -1.81
C VAL A 99 6.81 -1.92 -2.15
N VAL A 100 7.77 -1.16 -2.67
CA VAL A 100 7.56 0.20 -3.17
C VAL A 100 7.34 0.10 -4.68
N VAL A 101 6.12 0.39 -5.13
CA VAL A 101 5.79 0.42 -6.56
C VAL A 101 6.22 1.75 -7.15
N ALA A 102 6.94 1.70 -8.27
CA ALA A 102 7.37 2.88 -9.02
C ALA A 102 7.19 2.67 -10.53
N SER A 103 7.19 3.75 -11.31
CA SER A 103 7.19 3.72 -12.78
C SER A 103 8.03 4.87 -13.33
N VAL A 104 8.62 4.71 -14.52
CA VAL A 104 9.39 5.79 -15.16
C VAL A 104 8.54 7.06 -15.37
N PRO A 105 7.28 6.98 -15.85
CA PRO A 105 6.42 8.17 -15.95
C PRO A 105 6.12 8.81 -14.60
N GLY A 106 5.92 8.00 -13.54
CA GLY A 106 5.67 8.50 -12.19
C GLY A 106 6.87 9.25 -11.61
N ILE A 107 8.08 8.71 -11.79
CA ILE A 107 9.33 9.36 -11.38
C ILE A 107 9.51 10.68 -12.14
N ARG A 108 9.32 10.69 -13.46
CA ARG A 108 9.39 11.92 -14.28
C ARG A 108 8.38 12.98 -13.85
N ALA A 109 7.17 12.59 -13.45
CA ALA A 109 6.16 13.51 -12.95
C ALA A 109 6.55 14.19 -11.62
N HIS A 110 7.54 13.65 -10.91
CA HIS A 110 8.10 14.25 -9.68
C HIS A 110 9.41 15.01 -9.94
N SER A 111 9.82 15.15 -11.19
CA SER A 111 11.03 15.86 -11.54
C SER A 111 10.85 17.38 -11.47
N ALA A 112 11.64 18.02 -10.62
CA ALA A 112 11.78 19.47 -10.61
C ALA A 112 12.45 20.03 -11.89
N GLY A 113 13.06 19.16 -12.72
CA GLY A 113 13.69 19.50 -13.99
C GLY A 113 12.75 19.44 -15.20
N GLY A 114 11.46 19.16 -15.00
CA GLY A 114 10.47 19.01 -16.06
C GLY A 114 10.24 17.55 -16.49
N PRO A 115 9.20 17.29 -17.29
CA PRO A 115 8.68 15.94 -17.57
C PRO A 115 9.68 15.01 -18.31
N ASP A 116 10.75 15.54 -18.89
CA ASP A 116 11.75 14.75 -19.62
C ASP A 116 12.96 14.35 -18.75
N SER A 117 13.08 14.87 -17.53
CA SER A 117 14.25 14.64 -16.69
C SER A 117 13.97 13.57 -15.64
N LEU A 118 14.52 12.36 -15.82
CA LEU A 118 14.34 11.26 -14.86
C LEU A 118 15.07 11.51 -13.53
N ALA A 119 16.31 12.01 -13.59
CA ALA A 119 17.21 12.05 -12.44
C ALA A 119 16.68 12.89 -11.25
N PRO A 120 16.15 14.12 -11.42
CA PRO A 120 15.59 14.87 -10.31
C PRO A 120 14.34 14.22 -9.71
N GLY A 121 13.61 13.42 -10.49
CA GLY A 121 12.44 12.70 -10.00
C GLY A 121 12.77 11.54 -9.06
N LEU A 122 14.00 11.01 -9.14
CA LEU A 122 14.45 9.90 -8.29
C LEU A 122 14.55 10.27 -6.81
N GLU A 123 14.65 11.58 -6.49
CA GLU A 123 14.63 12.08 -5.11
C GLU A 123 13.34 11.69 -4.37
N ASN A 124 12.20 11.64 -5.08
CA ASN A 124 10.96 11.17 -4.48
C ASN A 124 11.04 9.68 -4.13
N LEU A 125 11.53 8.84 -5.07
CA LEU A 125 11.71 7.42 -4.80
C LEU A 125 12.67 7.21 -3.63
N GLU A 126 13.79 7.96 -3.58
CA GLU A 126 14.73 7.94 -2.46
C GLU A 126 14.03 8.15 -1.12
N LYS A 127 13.20 9.19 -1.05
CA LYS A 127 12.48 9.52 0.18
C LYS A 127 11.55 8.40 0.61
N HIS A 128 10.85 7.75 -0.32
CA HIS A 128 9.99 6.61 0.00
C HIS A 128 10.80 5.39 0.48
N LEU A 129 11.99 5.13 -0.08
CA LEU A 129 12.90 4.08 0.38
C LEU A 129 13.43 4.37 1.80
N GLU A 130 13.79 5.62 2.09
CA GLU A 130 14.20 6.04 3.43
C GLU A 130 13.07 5.87 4.45
N ASN A 131 11.84 6.25 4.10
CA ASN A 131 10.68 6.08 4.98
C ASN A 131 10.48 4.60 5.33
N VAL A 132 10.54 3.70 4.35
CA VAL A 132 10.40 2.25 4.61
C VAL A 132 11.48 1.74 5.56
N ARG A 133 12.74 2.17 5.39
CA ARG A 133 13.82 1.84 6.32
C ARG A 133 13.59 2.41 7.71
N SER A 134 13.01 3.60 7.81
CA SER A 134 12.66 4.20 9.10
C SER A 134 11.58 3.42 9.86
N PHE A 135 10.74 2.68 9.13
CA PHE A 135 9.77 1.74 9.69
C PHE A 135 10.38 0.42 10.17
N GLY A 136 11.71 0.23 10.00
CA GLY A 136 12.40 -1.01 10.34
C GLY A 136 12.28 -2.12 9.30
N LEU A 137 11.85 -1.79 8.09
CA LEU A 137 11.69 -2.73 6.97
C LEU A 137 12.73 -2.46 5.88
N GLU A 138 13.19 -3.50 5.18
CA GLU A 138 14.00 -3.30 3.98
C GLU A 138 13.08 -3.21 2.74
N PRO A 139 13.14 -2.11 1.97
CA PRO A 139 12.30 -1.96 0.78
C PRO A 139 12.75 -2.88 -0.36
N VAL A 140 11.78 -3.30 -1.17
CA VAL A 140 11.99 -3.85 -2.51
C VAL A 140 11.22 -2.98 -3.50
N VAL A 141 11.86 -2.58 -4.61
CA VAL A 141 11.20 -1.78 -5.66
C VAL A 141 10.60 -2.69 -6.72
N ALA A 142 9.29 -2.53 -6.95
CA ALA A 142 8.62 -3.07 -8.12
C ALA A 142 8.50 -1.96 -9.17
N LEU A 143 9.32 -2.02 -10.22
CA LEU A 143 9.31 -1.06 -11.32
C LEU A 143 8.31 -1.50 -12.38
N ASN A 144 7.09 -0.97 -12.34
CA ASN A 144 6.07 -1.23 -13.34
C ASN A 144 6.48 -0.62 -14.69
N GLN A 145 6.70 -1.49 -15.68
CA GLN A 145 7.12 -1.10 -17.02
C GLN A 145 5.94 -0.68 -17.89
N PHE A 146 6.08 0.46 -18.56
CA PHE A 146 5.15 0.95 -19.58
C PHE A 146 5.70 0.69 -20.99
N PRO A 147 4.83 0.65 -22.03
CA PRO A 147 5.26 0.37 -23.40
C PRO A 147 6.33 1.32 -23.96
N ASP A 148 6.27 2.59 -23.55
CA ASP A 148 7.17 3.65 -24.04
C ASP A 148 8.42 3.85 -23.16
N ASP A 149 8.59 3.04 -22.11
CA ASP A 149 9.77 3.13 -21.25
C ASP A 149 11.01 2.68 -22.01
N SER A 150 12.05 3.54 -22.02
CA SER A 150 13.31 3.16 -22.65
C SER A 150 14.12 2.25 -21.73
N GLU A 151 14.89 1.32 -22.32
CA GLU A 151 15.82 0.48 -21.56
C GLU A 151 16.85 1.31 -20.77
N ALA A 152 17.21 2.50 -21.26
CA ALA A 152 18.08 3.42 -20.57
C ALA A 152 17.45 3.96 -19.29
N ASP A 153 16.17 4.36 -19.33
CA ASP A 153 15.44 4.84 -18.15
C ASP A 153 15.25 3.70 -17.12
N LEU A 154 14.81 2.53 -17.58
CA LEU A 154 14.63 1.36 -16.71
C LEU A 154 15.94 0.96 -16.04
N LYS A 155 17.05 0.98 -16.78
CA LYS A 155 18.39 0.73 -16.23
C LYS A 155 18.79 1.81 -15.23
N ALA A 156 18.54 3.08 -15.51
CA ALA A 156 18.87 4.17 -14.59
C ALA A 156 18.16 4.04 -13.24
N VAL A 157 16.87 3.64 -13.24
CA VAL A 157 16.14 3.37 -11.99
C VAL A 157 16.71 2.14 -11.25
N ALA A 158 17.06 1.08 -11.99
CA ALA A 158 17.64 -0.12 -11.40
C ALA A 158 19.02 0.15 -10.77
N ASP A 159 19.90 0.87 -11.49
CA ASP A 159 21.22 1.30 -11.00
C ASP A 159 21.06 2.19 -9.77
N PHE A 160 20.13 3.14 -9.79
CA PHE A 160 19.82 4.01 -8.65
C PHE A 160 19.43 3.23 -7.39
N CYS A 161 18.64 2.17 -7.54
CA CYS A 161 18.29 1.27 -6.43
C CYS A 161 19.49 0.43 -5.97
N ALA A 162 20.28 -0.08 -6.91
CA ALA A 162 21.47 -0.90 -6.62
C ALA A 162 22.54 -0.12 -5.84
N ASP A 163 22.78 1.14 -6.19
CA ASP A 163 23.71 2.03 -5.48
C ASP A 163 23.29 2.24 -4.00
N ARG A 164 22.00 2.13 -3.72
CA ARG A 164 21.40 2.22 -2.37
C ARG A 164 21.21 0.86 -1.72
N ARG A 165 21.67 -0.22 -2.35
CA ARG A 165 21.53 -1.62 -1.91
C ARG A 165 20.07 -2.05 -1.75
N VAL A 166 19.19 -1.51 -2.57
CA VAL A 166 17.76 -1.86 -2.61
C VAL A 166 17.53 -2.80 -3.80
N ALA A 167 16.88 -3.93 -3.55
CA ALA A 167 16.48 -4.84 -4.62
C ALA A 167 15.40 -4.18 -5.48
N ALA A 168 15.56 -4.25 -6.81
CA ALA A 168 14.58 -3.75 -7.76
C ALA A 168 14.26 -4.83 -8.81
N ALA A 169 12.98 -5.05 -9.06
CA ALA A 169 12.49 -5.96 -10.07
C ALA A 169 11.59 -5.23 -11.06
N ARG A 170 11.79 -5.48 -12.36
CA ARG A 170 10.84 -5.03 -13.38
C ARG A 170 9.56 -5.85 -13.24
N SER A 171 8.43 -5.15 -13.23
CA SER A 171 7.10 -5.74 -13.13
C SER A 171 6.39 -5.58 -14.47
N LEU A 172 6.06 -6.72 -15.07
CA LEU A 172 5.28 -6.82 -16.32
C LEU A 172 3.85 -7.28 -16.05
N GLY A 173 3.40 -7.30 -14.78
CA GLY A 173 2.17 -7.97 -14.35
C GLY A 173 0.91 -7.58 -15.13
N PHE A 174 0.84 -6.32 -15.58
CA PHE A 174 -0.27 -5.85 -16.40
C PHE A 174 -0.35 -6.52 -17.79
N ALA A 175 0.78 -6.72 -18.45
CA ALA A 175 0.84 -7.26 -19.81
C ALA A 175 1.15 -8.77 -19.86
N GLY A 176 1.84 -9.28 -18.84
CA GLY A 176 2.39 -10.64 -18.80
C GLY A 176 1.73 -11.58 -17.81
N GLY A 177 0.88 -11.09 -16.90
CA GLY A 177 0.37 -11.91 -15.78
C GLY A 177 1.38 -12.05 -14.64
N GLY A 178 1.10 -12.97 -13.72
CA GLY A 178 1.91 -13.29 -12.53
C GLY A 178 3.23 -13.99 -12.80
#